data_AF-A0A2V8C4Q7-F1
#
_entry.id   AF-A0A2V8C4Q7-F1
#
_cell.length_a   1.000
_cell.length_b   1.000
_cell.length_c   1.000
_cell.angle_alpha   90.00
_cell.angle_beta   90.00
_cell.angle_gamma   90.00
#
_symmetry.space_group_name_H-M   'P 1'
#
loop_
_entity.id
_entity.type
_entity.pdbx_description
1 polymer ?
#
loop_
_entity_poly.entity_id
_entity_poly.type
_entity_poly.pdbx_seq_one_letter_code
_entity_poly.pdbx_strand_id
1 'polypeptide(L)'
;MNERAWVLADRCIARADELRVAAHTLASGARVLDAGAHVPGGFAAGLALAELCMGGLGHVAIAPLTIGHEAWPGVHVWTDHPAESCMASQYAGWAINPEGFFAMGSGP
;
A
#
# COMPACT_ATOMS: atom_id res chain seq x y z
N MET A 1 1.58 10.06 -10.82
CA MET A 1 1.24 9.29 -9.60
C MET A 1 2.50 8.81 -8.88
N ASN A 2 3.52 8.34 -9.60
CA ASN A 2 4.79 7.88 -9.01
C ASN A 2 5.47 8.89 -8.08
N GLU A 3 5.59 10.17 -8.47
CA GLU A 3 6.19 11.19 -7.60
C GLU A 3 5.43 11.37 -6.27
N ARG A 4 4.09 11.30 -6.30
CA ARG A 4 3.26 11.38 -5.08
C ARG A 4 3.45 10.15 -4.20
N ALA A 5 3.42 8.96 -4.82
CA ALA A 5 3.69 7.71 -4.12
C ALA A 5 5.11 7.65 -3.56
N TRP A 6 6.08 8.26 -4.22
CA TRP A 6 7.45 8.37 -3.71
C TRP A 6 7.50 9.17 -2.40
N VAL A 7 6.87 10.34 -2.35
CA VAL A 7 6.78 11.14 -1.11
C VAL A 7 6.03 10.38 -0.01
N LEU A 8 4.98 9.63 -0.35
CA LEU A 8 4.28 8.76 0.59
C LEU A 8 5.21 7.66 1.14
N ALA A 9 5.98 6.99 0.27
CA ALA A 9 6.91 5.94 0.66
C ALA A 9 8.02 6.49 1.58
N ASP A 10 8.54 7.69 1.29
CA ASP A 10 9.49 8.37 2.16
C ASP A 10 8.92 8.63 3.57
N ARG A 11 7.65 9.04 3.66
CA ARG A 11 6.97 9.19 4.94
C ARG A 11 6.78 7.86 5.67
N CYS A 12 6.47 6.78 4.96
CA CYS A 12 6.37 5.45 5.55
C CYS A 12 7.72 5.01 6.14
N ILE A 13 8.80 5.23 5.41
CA ILE A 13 10.16 4.86 5.82
C ILE A 13 10.61 5.70 7.02
N ALA A 14 10.30 7.00 7.04
CA ALA A 14 10.58 7.87 8.19
C ALA A 14 9.81 7.47 9.46
N ARG A 15 8.70 6.71 9.32
CA ARG A 15 7.83 6.24 10.41
C ARG A 15 7.86 4.71 10.55
N ALA A 16 8.94 4.06 10.10
CA ALA A 16 8.99 2.61 9.97
C ALA A 16 8.64 1.87 11.28
N ASP A 17 9.20 2.32 12.42
CA ASP A 17 8.94 1.74 13.74
C ASP A 17 7.47 1.88 14.16
N GLU A 18 6.88 3.05 13.95
CA GLU A 18 5.47 3.33 14.28
C GLU A 18 4.52 2.46 13.44
N LEU A 19 4.83 2.31 12.16
CA LEU A 19 4.07 1.49 11.22
C LEU A 19 4.37 -0.01 11.37
N ARG A 20 5.42 -0.38 12.15
CA ARG A 20 5.91 -1.76 12.31
C ARG A 20 6.31 -2.40 10.98
N VAL A 21 6.91 -1.60 10.11
CA VAL A 21 7.44 -1.97 8.79
C VAL A 21 8.97 -1.92 8.80
N ALA A 22 9.64 -2.54 7.84
CA ALA A 22 11.09 -2.46 7.69
C ALA A 22 11.48 -1.97 6.31
N ALA A 23 12.49 -1.10 6.25
CA ALA A 23 13.02 -0.58 5.00
C ALA A 23 14.48 -1.03 4.84
N HIS A 24 14.83 -1.50 3.65
CA HIS A 24 16.22 -1.79 3.29
C HIS A 24 16.50 -1.41 1.84
N THR A 25 17.77 -1.10 1.55
CA THR A 25 18.22 -0.76 0.21
C THR A 25 19.04 -1.91 -0.35
N LEU A 26 18.66 -2.39 -1.53
CA LEU A 26 19.37 -3.44 -2.24
C LEU A 26 20.66 -2.89 -2.86
N ALA A 27 21.57 -3.78 -3.24
CA ALA A 27 22.81 -3.41 -3.92
C ALA A 27 22.58 -2.68 -5.26
N SER A 28 21.42 -2.87 -5.89
CA SER A 28 21.00 -2.15 -7.10
C SER A 28 20.54 -0.71 -6.85
N GLY A 29 20.44 -0.29 -5.58
CA GLY A 29 19.86 1.00 -5.18
C GLY A 29 18.33 0.97 -5.01
N ALA A 30 17.66 -0.12 -5.37
CA ALA A 30 16.22 -0.27 -5.13
C ALA A 30 15.92 -0.29 -3.63
N ARG A 31 14.88 0.45 -3.21
CA ARG A 31 14.41 0.49 -1.82
C ARG A 31 13.24 -0.46 -1.68
N VAL A 32 13.33 -1.35 -0.70
CA VAL A 32 12.28 -2.32 -0.36
C VAL A 32 11.69 -1.94 0.99
N LEU A 33 10.37 -1.78 1.00
CA LEU A 33 9.57 -1.60 2.22
C LEU A 33 8.82 -2.91 2.49
N ASP A 34 9.30 -3.67 3.47
CA ASP A 34 8.59 -4.84 3.98
C ASP A 34 7.48 -4.39 4.92
N ALA A 35 6.23 -4.58 4.49
CA ALA A 35 5.03 -4.21 5.24
C ALA A 35 4.32 -5.41 5.90
N GLY A 36 4.91 -6.62 5.87
CA GLY A 36 4.24 -7.80 6.44
C GLY A 36 4.83 -9.17 6.13
N ALA A 37 5.92 -9.28 5.37
CA ALA A 37 6.56 -10.56 5.05
C ALA A 37 7.40 -11.09 6.21
N HIS A 38 8.26 -10.24 6.81
CA HIS A 38 9.10 -10.61 7.96
C HIS A 38 8.89 -9.70 9.18
N VAL A 39 8.01 -8.72 9.06
CA VAL A 39 7.65 -7.78 10.12
C VAL A 39 6.14 -7.85 10.39
N PRO A 40 5.68 -7.46 11.59
CA PRO A 40 4.27 -7.59 11.91
C PRO A 40 3.32 -6.71 11.09
N GLY A 41 3.76 -5.53 10.66
CA GLY A 41 2.89 -4.50 10.10
C GLY A 41 1.75 -4.10 11.04
N GLY A 42 0.60 -3.74 10.46
CA GLY A 42 -0.62 -3.41 11.19
C GLY A 42 -1.57 -2.53 10.38
N PHE A 43 -2.64 -2.05 11.02
CA PHE A 43 -3.65 -1.22 10.34
C PHE A 43 -3.05 0.02 9.68
N ALA A 44 -2.19 0.76 10.38
CA ALA A 44 -1.57 1.96 9.82
C ALA A 44 -0.67 1.65 8.60
N ALA A 45 0.08 0.54 8.63
CA ALA A 45 0.86 0.09 7.48
C ALA A 45 -0.04 -0.30 6.31
N GLY A 46 -1.16 -0.98 6.57
CA GLY A 46 -2.16 -1.34 5.55
C GLY A 46 -2.80 -0.12 4.89
N LEU A 47 -3.18 0.90 5.68
CA LEU A 47 -3.69 2.17 5.16
C LEU A 47 -2.66 2.84 4.26
N ALA A 48 -1.42 2.96 4.73
CA ALA A 48 -0.34 3.59 3.96
C ALA A 48 -0.04 2.82 2.66
N LEU A 49 -0.03 1.48 2.70
CA LEU A 49 0.14 0.65 1.52
C LEU A 49 -1.02 0.82 0.52
N ALA A 50 -2.27 0.92 1.01
CA ALA A 50 -3.43 1.14 0.16
C ALA A 50 -3.38 2.52 -0.54
N GLU A 51 -3.01 3.58 0.18
CA GLU A 51 -2.82 4.92 -0.39
C GLU A 51 -1.66 4.96 -1.41
N LEU A 52 -0.58 4.21 -1.16
CA LEU A 52 0.52 4.01 -2.11
C LEU A 52 0.03 3.36 -3.40
N CYS A 53 -0.74 2.27 -3.30
CA CYS A 53 -1.33 1.59 -4.45
C CYS A 53 -2.28 2.51 -5.24
N MET A 54 -2.96 3.45 -4.55
CA MET A 54 -3.84 4.44 -5.17
C MET A 54 -3.09 5.67 -5.72
N GLY A 55 -1.76 5.63 -5.79
CA GLY A 55 -0.96 6.66 -6.46
C GLY A 55 -1.02 8.04 -5.81
N GLY A 56 -1.45 8.12 -4.54
CA GLY A 56 -1.70 9.37 -3.83
C GLY A 56 -2.88 10.19 -4.36
N LEU A 57 -3.79 9.57 -5.11
CA LEU A 57 -5.05 10.14 -5.58
C LEU A 57 -6.28 9.54 -4.87
N GLY A 58 -6.07 8.51 -4.04
CA GLY A 58 -7.08 7.91 -3.19
C GLY A 58 -6.81 8.16 -1.71
N HIS A 59 -7.89 8.08 -0.94
CA HIS A 59 -7.86 8.17 0.51
C HIS A 59 -8.43 6.89 1.11
N VAL A 60 -7.84 6.45 2.23
CA VAL A 60 -8.26 5.24 2.93
C VAL A 60 -8.29 5.49 4.42
N ALA A 61 -9.40 5.15 5.08
CA ALA A 61 -9.54 5.25 6.53
C ALA A 61 -10.14 3.96 7.10
N ILE A 62 -9.76 3.62 8.34
CA ILE A 62 -10.48 2.58 9.08
C ILE A 62 -11.86 3.12 9.45
N ALA A 63 -12.88 2.30 9.20
CA ALA A 63 -14.26 2.60 9.56
C ALA A 63 -14.90 1.37 10.17
N PRO A 64 -15.67 1.48 11.28
CA PRO A 64 -16.44 0.35 11.77
C PRO A 64 -17.50 -0.03 10.74
N LEU A 65 -17.64 -1.32 10.48
CA LEU A 65 -18.64 -1.89 9.58
C LEU A 65 -19.55 -2.82 10.39
N THR A 66 -20.86 -2.65 10.30
CA THR A 66 -21.81 -3.59 10.89
C THR A 66 -22.24 -4.60 9.83
N ILE A 67 -21.93 -5.87 10.05
CA ILE A 67 -22.42 -6.99 9.23
C ILE A 67 -23.31 -7.85 10.12
N GLY A 68 -24.61 -7.89 9.81
CA GLY A 68 -25.60 -8.54 10.68
C GLY A 68 -25.70 -7.84 12.03
N HIS A 69 -25.36 -8.54 13.11
CA HIS A 69 -25.37 -8.02 14.48
C HIS A 69 -23.97 -7.74 15.04
N GLU A 70 -22.94 -7.91 14.22
CA GLU A 70 -21.54 -7.81 14.67
C GLU A 70 -20.84 -6.60 14.06
N ALA A 71 -19.93 -6.01 14.83
CA ALA A 71 -19.08 -4.91 14.42
C ALA A 71 -17.71 -5.44 13.98
N TRP A 72 -17.29 -5.05 12.78
CA TRP A 72 -16.05 -5.46 12.14
C TRP A 72 -15.21 -4.23 11.77
N PRO A 73 -13.87 -4.36 11.72
CA PRO A 73 -13.04 -3.33 11.12
C PRO A 73 -13.23 -3.35 9.60
N GLY A 74 -13.77 -2.26 9.07
CA GLY A 74 -13.86 -2.00 7.64
C GLY A 74 -12.86 -0.94 7.19
N VAL A 75 -12.84 -0.71 5.88
CA VAL A 75 -12.10 0.39 5.24
C VAL A 75 -13.06 1.25 4.44
N HIS A 76 -13.00 2.55 4.66
CA HIS A 76 -13.67 3.53 3.81
C HIS A 76 -12.67 4.08 2.81
N VAL A 77 -12.99 3.95 1.52
CA VAL A 77 -12.12 4.33 0.41
C VAL A 77 -12.85 5.33 -0.47
N TRP A 78 -12.20 6.44 -0.81
CA TRP A 78 -12.77 7.43 -1.73
C TRP A 78 -11.68 8.08 -2.58
N THR A 79 -12.08 8.57 -3.76
CA THR A 79 -11.22 9.28 -4.71
C THR A 79 -12.07 10.12 -5.66
N ASP A 80 -11.55 11.29 -6.04
CA ASP A 80 -12.11 12.12 -7.11
C ASP A 80 -11.52 11.77 -8.50
N HIS A 81 -10.63 10.78 -8.57
CA HIS A 81 -9.92 10.34 -9.78
C HIS A 81 -10.03 8.82 -9.97
N PRO A 82 -11.25 8.27 -10.16
CA PRO A 82 -11.47 6.82 -10.07
C PRO A 82 -10.74 6.02 -11.16
N ALA A 83 -10.66 6.51 -12.39
CA ALA A 83 -9.97 5.78 -13.46
C ALA A 83 -8.46 5.70 -13.20
N GLU A 84 -7.86 6.82 -12.82
CA GLU A 84 -6.43 6.94 -12.54
C GLU A 84 -6.05 6.17 -11.27
N SER A 85 -6.77 6.43 -10.17
CA SER A 85 -6.48 5.85 -8.87
C SER A 85 -6.74 4.35 -8.83
N CYS A 86 -7.84 3.87 -9.41
CA CYS A 86 -8.23 2.47 -9.32
C CYS A 86 -7.64 1.63 -10.44
N MET A 87 -7.78 2.05 -11.70
CA MET A 87 -7.40 1.22 -12.85
C MET A 87 -5.97 1.45 -13.33
N ALA A 88 -5.52 2.69 -13.37
CA ALA A 88 -4.16 3.01 -13.82
C ALA A 88 -3.09 2.88 -12.71
N SER A 89 -3.51 2.62 -11.47
CA SER A 89 -2.61 2.50 -10.31
C SER A 89 -2.98 1.30 -9.44
N GLN A 90 -4.10 1.33 -8.70
CA GLN A 90 -4.38 0.30 -7.68
C GLN A 90 -4.56 -1.12 -8.25
N TYR A 91 -5.05 -1.24 -9.48
CA TYR A 91 -5.32 -2.54 -10.10
C TYR A 91 -4.05 -3.38 -10.22
N ALA A 92 -4.13 -4.61 -9.71
CA ALA A 92 -3.07 -5.61 -9.76
C ALA A 92 -2.95 -6.23 -11.17
N GLY A 93 -2.61 -5.41 -12.16
CA GLY A 93 -2.60 -5.80 -13.58
C GLY A 93 -1.28 -6.39 -14.08
N TRP A 94 -0.20 -6.29 -13.32
CA TRP A 94 1.13 -6.71 -13.78
C TRP A 94 1.56 -8.03 -13.15
N ALA A 95 1.63 -9.10 -13.93
CA ALA A 95 2.27 -10.34 -13.48
C ALA A 95 3.80 -10.21 -13.55
N ILE A 96 4.47 -10.24 -12.39
CA ILE A 96 5.93 -10.21 -12.26
C ILE A 96 6.40 -11.65 -12.02
N ASN A 97 7.08 -12.24 -13.01
CA ASN A 97 7.41 -13.66 -13.01
C ASN A 97 8.85 -13.95 -13.51
N PRO A 98 9.91 -13.43 -12.86
CA PRO A 98 11.26 -13.92 -13.05
C PRO A 98 11.43 -15.33 -12.46
N GLU A 99 12.53 -16.01 -12.79
CA GLU A 99 12.80 -17.37 -12.28
C GLU A 99 12.80 -17.41 -10.74
N GLY A 100 12.03 -18.35 -10.17
CA GLY A 100 11.96 -18.56 -8.72
C GLY A 100 11.10 -17.56 -7.93
N PHE A 101 10.42 -16.62 -8.60
CA PHE A 101 9.57 -15.63 -7.94
C PHE A 101 8.31 -15.32 -8.75
N PHE A 102 7.18 -15.17 -8.05
CA PHE A 102 5.93 -14.75 -8.66
C PHE A 102 5.21 -13.76 -7.74
N ALA A 103 4.78 -12.63 -8.30
CA ALA A 103 3.91 -11.68 -7.63
C ALA A 103 3.01 -10.92 -8.61
N MET A 104 1.90 -10.40 -8.09
CA MET A 104 1.06 -9.44 -8.79
C MET A 104 1.47 -8.02 -8.39
N GLY A 105 1.95 -7.25 -9.36
CA GLY A 105 2.29 -5.84 -9.22
C GLY A 105 1.05 -4.94 -9.30
N SER A 106 0.96 -4.01 -8.35
CA SER A 106 -0.04 -2.94 -8.25
C SER A 106 0.66 -1.64 -7.88
N GLY A 107 -0.03 -0.52 -8.03
CA GLY A 107 0.50 0.82 -7.75
C GLY A 107 0.97 1.54 -9.02
N PRO A 108 1.38 2.81 -8.88
CA PRO A 108 1.80 3.63 -9.99
C PRO A 108 3.17 3.26 -10.54
#